data_AF-A0A9P1ATM3-F1
#
_entry.id   AF-A0A9P1ATM3-F1
#
_cell.length_a   1.000
_cell.length_b   1.000
_cell.length_c   1.000
_cell.angle_alpha   90.00
_cell.angle_beta   90.00
_cell.angle_gamma   90.00
#
_symmetry.space_group_name_H-M   'P 1'
#
loop_
_entity.id
_entity.type
_entity.pdbx_description
1 polymer ?
#
loop_
_entity_poly.entity_id
_entity_poly.type
_entity_poly.pdbx_seq_one_letter_code
_entity_poly.pdbx_strand_id
1 'polypeptide(L)'
;MFVFVEFVSRPRKYKIHDLFVPVTNFWLPQLIYFCQTAIKNTMFLGYVVVAVNRFTVIFSPKLHNQIWTPTIISLIYALEWCAPSTVLVHIFYNTGNHNFSFLPSSNGGLSLRADADFMKLDALQDFILCSASFSLSSTLYIATIVYLVKNVNLSDSQALTRSVNLKKRRISVPSTEFIILKCALFSFLLFVPNAVKTGVLYFATAPDVLNLATDLWYFTTELMSVSSCWSLLLSSHRLRHEFFPKIYISFGGSSSVGGTTSGNGRT
;
A
#
# COMPACT_ATOMS: atom_id res chain seq x y z
N MET A 1 -2.83 -5.61 -8.97
CA MET A 1 -2.83 -4.34 -9.74
C MET A 1 -3.13 -4.54 -11.22
N PHE A 2 -2.39 -5.39 -11.96
CA PHE A 2 -2.59 -5.56 -13.41
C PHE A 2 -4.02 -5.97 -13.81
N VAL A 3 -4.58 -6.99 -13.15
CA VAL A 3 -5.96 -7.46 -13.40
C VAL A 3 -6.99 -6.36 -13.11
N PHE A 4 -6.75 -5.51 -12.12
CA PHE A 4 -7.69 -4.46 -11.74
C PHE A 4 -7.68 -3.27 -12.72
N VAL A 5 -6.49 -2.82 -13.13
CA VAL A 5 -6.33 -1.74 -14.11
C VAL A 5 -6.84 -2.15 -15.49
N GLU A 6 -6.60 -3.40 -15.90
CA GLU A 6 -7.05 -3.90 -17.21
C GLU A 6 -8.55 -4.20 -17.27
N PHE A 7 -9.16 -4.73 -16.20
CA PHE A 7 -10.57 -5.16 -16.24
C PHE A 7 -11.56 -4.13 -15.68
N VAL A 8 -11.13 -3.18 -14.85
CA VAL A 8 -12.03 -2.20 -14.22
C VAL A 8 -11.78 -0.77 -14.73
N SER A 9 -10.54 -0.29 -14.73
CA SER A 9 -10.26 1.11 -15.08
C SER A 9 -10.09 1.37 -16.58
N ARG A 10 -9.43 0.49 -17.34
CA ARG A 10 -9.30 0.62 -18.80
C ARG A 10 -10.64 0.58 -19.56
N PRO A 11 -11.59 -0.33 -19.27
CA PRO A 11 -12.85 -0.31 -19.98
C PRO A 11 -13.70 0.93 -19.63
N ARG A 12 -13.41 1.68 -18.52
CA ARG A 12 -14.03 2.99 -18.22
C ARG A 12 -13.60 4.04 -19.23
N LYS A 13 -12.34 4.01 -19.66
CA LYS A 13 -11.78 4.93 -20.66
C LYS A 13 -12.32 4.67 -22.07
N TYR A 14 -12.67 3.42 -22.39
CA TYR A 14 -13.10 2.99 -23.73
C TYR A 14 -14.61 2.75 -23.87
N LYS A 15 -15.43 3.04 -22.84
CA LYS A 15 -16.88 2.75 -22.83
C LYS A 15 -17.24 1.30 -23.21
N ILE A 16 -16.32 0.35 -23.06
CA ILE A 16 -16.56 -1.08 -23.32
C ILE A 16 -17.66 -1.62 -22.40
N HIS A 17 -17.94 -0.90 -21.31
CA HIS A 17 -19.02 -1.14 -20.36
C HIS A 17 -20.43 -1.03 -20.94
N ASP A 18 -20.63 -0.26 -22.02
CA ASP A 18 -21.92 -0.21 -22.73
C ASP A 18 -22.24 -1.54 -23.44
N LEU A 19 -21.26 -2.44 -23.59
CA LEU A 19 -21.45 -3.80 -24.12
C LEU A 19 -21.90 -4.81 -23.05
N PHE A 20 -21.72 -4.50 -21.77
CA PHE A 20 -22.20 -5.35 -20.69
C PHE A 20 -23.64 -4.93 -20.35
N VAL A 21 -24.61 -5.68 -20.88
CA VAL A 21 -25.98 -5.71 -20.33
C VAL A 21 -25.86 -5.84 -18.81
N PRO A 22 -26.58 -5.04 -17.99
CA PRO A 22 -26.43 -5.03 -16.54
C PRO A 22 -26.41 -6.47 -15.99
N VAL A 23 -25.21 -6.89 -15.60
CA VAL A 23 -24.95 -8.26 -15.18
C VAL A 23 -25.36 -8.33 -13.71
N THR A 24 -26.58 -8.79 -13.49
CA THR A 24 -27.16 -9.01 -12.16
C THR A 24 -26.85 -10.43 -11.70
N ASN A 25 -26.47 -10.61 -10.43
CA ASN A 25 -26.25 -11.92 -9.80
C ASN A 25 -25.17 -12.78 -10.47
N PHE A 26 -24.03 -12.18 -10.83
CA PHE A 26 -22.87 -12.93 -11.31
C PHE A 26 -21.77 -13.05 -10.25
N TRP A 27 -21.07 -14.18 -10.28
CA TRP A 27 -19.90 -14.46 -9.45
C TRP A 27 -18.73 -13.49 -9.69
N LEU A 28 -18.64 -12.90 -10.89
CA LEU A 28 -17.53 -12.03 -11.29
C LEU A 28 -17.47 -10.70 -10.50
N PRO A 29 -18.56 -9.89 -10.39
CA PRO A 29 -18.54 -8.70 -9.53
C PRO A 29 -18.25 -9.04 -8.06
N GLN A 30 -18.79 -10.14 -7.54
CA GLN A 30 -18.46 -10.59 -6.19
C GLN A 30 -16.97 -10.92 -6.01
N LEU A 31 -16.36 -11.64 -6.96
CA LEU A 31 -14.94 -11.97 -6.92
C LEU A 31 -14.06 -10.71 -7.00
N ILE A 32 -14.40 -9.76 -7.88
CA ILE A 32 -13.63 -8.52 -8.03
C ILE A 32 -13.70 -7.69 -6.75
N TYR A 33 -14.89 -7.55 -6.16
CA TYR A 33 -15.08 -6.87 -4.89
C TYR A 33 -14.29 -7.56 -3.78
N PHE A 34 -14.40 -8.90 -3.66
CA PHE A 34 -13.66 -9.69 -2.68
C PHE A 34 -12.14 -9.48 -2.77
N CYS A 35 -11.57 -9.63 -3.98
CA CYS A 35 -10.14 -9.45 -4.21
C CYS A 35 -9.68 -8.05 -3.81
N GLN A 36 -10.47 -7.02 -4.12
CA GLN A 36 -10.13 -5.65 -3.77
C GLN A 36 -10.19 -5.39 -2.25
N THR A 37 -11.23 -5.88 -1.57
CA THR A 37 -11.32 -5.79 -0.11
C THR A 37 -10.17 -6.55 0.55
N ALA A 38 -9.81 -7.74 0.04
CA ALA A 38 -8.70 -8.52 0.54
C ALA A 38 -7.36 -7.79 0.39
N ILE A 39 -7.09 -7.22 -0.78
CA ILE A 39 -5.88 -6.43 -1.04
C ILE A 39 -5.80 -5.22 -0.09
N LYS A 40 -6.91 -4.48 0.08
CA LYS A 40 -7.00 -3.34 0.99
C LYS A 40 -6.72 -3.74 2.45
N ASN A 41 -7.37 -4.78 2.94
CA ASN A 41 -7.21 -5.25 4.32
C ASN A 41 -5.78 -5.77 4.57
N THR A 42 -5.19 -6.46 3.59
CA THR A 42 -3.79 -6.89 3.63
C THR A 42 -2.85 -5.69 3.73
N MET A 43 -3.10 -4.60 2.98
CA MET A 43 -2.31 -3.38 3.08
C MET A 43 -2.36 -2.77 4.49
N PHE A 44 -3.53 -2.74 5.14
CA PHE A 44 -3.64 -2.22 6.52
C PHE A 44 -2.79 -3.00 7.52
N LEU A 45 -2.82 -4.34 7.42
CA LEU A 45 -1.98 -5.20 8.26
C LEU A 45 -0.50 -5.01 7.95
N GLY A 46 -0.13 -4.89 6.67
CA GLY A 46 1.24 -4.62 6.24
C GLY A 46 1.81 -3.34 6.85
N TYR A 47 1.01 -2.28 6.97
CA TYR A 47 1.44 -1.05 7.65
C TYR A 47 1.77 -1.26 9.12
N VAL A 48 0.99 -2.08 9.83
CA VAL A 48 1.26 -2.45 11.23
C VAL A 48 2.57 -3.22 11.32
N VAL A 49 2.77 -4.21 10.45
CA VAL A 49 3.99 -5.02 10.43
C VAL A 49 5.23 -4.17 10.18
N VAL A 50 5.16 -3.22 9.24
CA VAL A 50 6.25 -2.25 9.02
C VAL A 50 6.49 -1.40 10.26
N ALA A 51 5.44 -0.91 10.92
CA ALA A 51 5.58 -0.12 12.14
C ALA A 51 6.24 -0.92 13.28
N VAL A 52 5.84 -2.17 13.49
CA VAL A 52 6.44 -3.08 14.48
C VAL A 52 7.89 -3.38 14.12
N ASN A 53 8.19 -3.65 12.84
CA ASN A 53 9.56 -3.87 12.38
C ASN A 53 10.46 -2.68 12.75
N ARG A 54 10.05 -1.46 12.43
CA ARG A 54 10.82 -0.25 12.76
C ARG A 54 10.95 -0.01 14.24
N PHE A 55 9.87 -0.21 14.99
CA PHE A 55 9.92 -0.14 16.45
C PHE A 55 10.98 -1.10 17.01
N THR A 56 11.01 -2.36 16.55
CA THR A 56 12.02 -3.33 17.03
C THR A 56 13.45 -2.99 16.62
N VAL A 57 13.69 -2.40 15.44
CA VAL A 57 15.03 -1.92 15.04
C VAL A 57 15.57 -0.94 16.08
N ILE A 58 14.72 -0.03 16.53
CA ILE A 58 15.11 1.11 17.37
C ILE A 58 15.20 0.71 18.84
N PHE A 59 14.19 -0.01 19.35
CA PHE A 59 14.12 -0.37 20.77
C PHE A 59 14.84 -1.69 21.11
N SER A 60 15.09 -2.56 20.14
CA SER A 60 15.71 -3.88 20.35
C SER A 60 16.71 -4.25 19.24
N PRO A 61 17.71 -3.40 18.94
CA PRO A 61 18.61 -3.60 17.80
C PRO A 61 19.43 -4.90 17.88
N LYS A 62 19.75 -5.38 19.09
CA LYS A 62 20.51 -6.63 19.29
C LYS A 62 19.69 -7.88 18.95
N LEU A 63 18.38 -7.80 19.14
CA LEU A 63 17.45 -8.91 18.90
C LEU A 63 16.78 -8.81 17.53
N HIS A 64 16.87 -7.65 16.85
CA HIS A 64 16.19 -7.41 15.58
C HIS A 64 16.45 -8.51 14.55
N ASN A 65 17.71 -8.89 14.33
CA ASN A 65 18.06 -9.95 13.36
C ASN A 65 17.64 -11.37 13.82
N GLN A 66 17.41 -11.57 15.13
CA GLN A 66 16.90 -12.84 15.67
C GLN A 66 15.37 -12.93 15.55
N ILE A 67 14.69 -11.79 15.66
CA ILE A 67 13.23 -11.68 15.54
C ILE A 67 12.80 -11.67 14.06
N TRP A 68 13.48 -10.88 13.22
CA TRP A 68 13.13 -10.71 11.81
C TRP A 68 13.96 -11.61 10.91
N THR A 69 13.80 -12.91 11.10
CA THR A 69 14.39 -13.90 10.20
C THR A 69 13.57 -14.03 8.90
N PRO A 70 14.17 -14.48 7.79
CA PRO A 70 13.43 -14.71 6.54
C PRO A 70 12.20 -15.60 6.74
N THR A 71 12.31 -16.66 7.56
CA THR A 71 11.20 -17.56 7.87
C THR A 71 10.04 -16.84 8.56
N ILE A 72 10.33 -15.99 9.55
CA ILE A 72 9.31 -15.22 10.27
C ILE A 72 8.68 -14.19 9.32
N ILE A 73 9.47 -13.53 8.48
CA ILE A 73 8.97 -12.59 7.48
C ILE A 73 8.03 -13.29 6.50
N SER A 74 8.40 -14.45 5.97
CA SER A 74 7.54 -15.24 5.07
C SER A 74 6.24 -15.69 5.76
N LEU A 75 6.32 -16.10 7.03
CA LEU A 75 5.14 -16.46 7.81
C LEU A 75 4.21 -15.26 8.00
N ILE A 76 4.76 -14.09 8.35
CA ILE A 76 3.99 -12.85 8.48
C ILE A 76 3.30 -12.51 7.16
N TYR A 77 4.00 -12.55 6.03
CA TYR A 77 3.39 -12.30 4.73
C TYR A 77 2.26 -13.28 4.41
N ALA A 78 2.44 -14.58 4.71
CA ALA A 78 1.37 -15.55 4.52
C ALA A 78 0.15 -15.21 5.40
N LEU A 79 0.38 -14.89 6.67
CA LEU A 79 -0.68 -14.53 7.62
C LEU A 79 -1.39 -13.22 7.25
N GLU A 80 -0.68 -12.23 6.74
CA GLU A 80 -1.25 -10.96 6.25
C GLU A 80 -2.29 -11.17 5.15
N TRP A 81 -2.11 -12.19 4.31
CA TRP A 81 -3.10 -12.56 3.30
C TRP A 81 -4.17 -13.49 3.84
N CYS A 82 -3.79 -14.50 4.62
CA CYS A 82 -4.73 -15.50 5.14
C CYS A 82 -5.74 -14.91 6.12
N ALA A 83 -5.31 -14.09 7.08
CA ALA A 83 -6.17 -13.56 8.13
C ALA A 83 -7.32 -12.68 7.62
N PRO A 84 -7.12 -11.69 6.74
CA PRO A 84 -8.24 -10.93 6.18
C PRO A 84 -9.07 -11.79 5.23
N SER A 85 -8.44 -12.70 4.48
CA SER A 85 -9.17 -13.57 3.54
C SER A 85 -10.14 -14.51 4.26
N THR A 86 -9.79 -15.09 5.41
CA THR A 86 -10.71 -15.96 6.16
C THR A 86 -11.92 -15.20 6.69
N VAL A 87 -11.71 -13.99 7.23
CA VAL A 87 -12.81 -13.11 7.68
C VAL A 87 -13.69 -12.71 6.50
N LEU A 88 -13.09 -12.30 5.38
CA LEU A 88 -13.84 -11.91 4.18
C LEU A 88 -14.60 -13.08 3.56
N VAL A 89 -14.04 -14.30 3.53
CA VAL A 89 -14.76 -15.47 3.02
C VAL A 89 -16.03 -15.70 3.83
N HIS A 90 -15.95 -15.57 5.16
CA HIS A 90 -17.13 -15.66 6.01
C HIS A 90 -18.16 -14.57 5.68
N ILE A 91 -17.71 -13.32 5.53
CA ILE A 91 -18.57 -12.17 5.22
C ILE A 91 -19.20 -12.24 3.82
N PHE A 92 -18.53 -12.83 2.83
CA PHE A 92 -18.99 -12.82 1.44
C PHE A 92 -19.78 -14.07 1.04
N TYR A 93 -19.56 -15.19 1.71
CA TYR A 93 -20.12 -16.48 1.29
C TYR A 93 -21.00 -17.16 2.34
N ASN A 94 -20.87 -16.82 3.64
CA ASN A 94 -21.65 -17.49 4.71
C ASN A 94 -22.82 -16.66 5.23
N THR A 95 -22.89 -15.37 4.92
CA THR A 95 -23.94 -14.44 5.40
C THR A 95 -25.08 -14.26 4.39
N GLY A 96 -25.09 -15.01 3.28
CA GLY A 96 -26.19 -15.08 2.31
C GLY A 96 -25.82 -14.61 0.90
N ASN A 97 -26.83 -14.40 0.04
CA ASN A 97 -26.64 -13.83 -1.28
C ASN A 97 -26.70 -12.30 -1.20
N HIS A 98 -25.61 -11.63 -1.56
CA HIS A 98 -25.48 -10.16 -1.45
C HIS A 98 -25.77 -9.41 -2.75
N ASN A 99 -26.34 -10.09 -3.77
CA ASN A 99 -26.82 -9.50 -5.02
C ASN A 99 -25.80 -8.58 -5.70
N PHE A 100 -24.56 -9.06 -5.83
CA PHE A 100 -23.49 -8.33 -6.49
C PHE A 100 -23.83 -8.08 -7.97
N SER A 101 -23.72 -6.84 -8.40
CA SER A 101 -24.06 -6.42 -9.77
C SER A 101 -23.13 -5.33 -10.28
N PHE A 102 -22.89 -5.37 -11.59
CA PHE A 102 -22.28 -4.27 -12.32
C PHE A 102 -23.39 -3.40 -12.92
N LEU A 103 -23.42 -2.14 -12.50
CA LEU A 103 -24.39 -1.15 -12.97
C LEU A 103 -23.66 0.01 -13.65
N PRO A 104 -24.22 0.59 -14.71
CA PRO A 104 -23.67 1.81 -15.27
C PRO A 104 -23.74 2.95 -14.24
N SER A 105 -22.62 3.65 -14.02
CA SER A 105 -22.55 4.84 -13.17
C SER A 105 -23.00 6.08 -13.94
N SER A 106 -23.71 7.00 -13.27
CA SER A 106 -24.15 8.28 -13.85
C SER A 106 -22.98 9.18 -14.30
N ASN A 107 -21.80 8.98 -13.71
CA ASN A 107 -20.57 9.71 -14.06
C ASN A 107 -19.72 8.98 -15.13
N GLY A 108 -20.25 7.91 -15.71
CA GLY A 108 -19.57 7.04 -16.67
C GLY A 108 -18.82 5.88 -16.02
N GLY A 109 -18.84 4.72 -16.67
CA GLY A 109 -18.18 3.50 -16.19
C GLY A 109 -19.11 2.50 -15.51
N LEU A 110 -18.55 1.39 -14.99
CA LEU A 110 -19.27 0.46 -14.12
C LEU A 110 -19.08 0.84 -12.65
N SER A 111 -20.18 0.92 -11.93
CA SER A 111 -20.27 0.89 -10.47
C SER A 111 -20.61 -0.54 -10.04
N LEU A 112 -20.01 -0.98 -8.94
CA LEU A 112 -20.26 -2.29 -8.38
C LEU A 112 -21.16 -2.12 -7.17
N ARG A 113 -22.38 -2.66 -7.24
CA ARG A 113 -23.33 -2.63 -6.13
C ARG A 113 -23.46 -4.00 -5.50
N ALA A 114 -23.68 -3.98 -4.20
CA ALA A 114 -24.10 -5.10 -3.38
C ALA A 114 -25.29 -4.66 -2.53
N ASP A 115 -25.86 -5.60 -1.79
CA ASP A 115 -26.91 -5.33 -0.82
C ASP A 115 -26.48 -4.29 0.23
N ALA A 116 -27.40 -3.42 0.64
CA ALA A 116 -27.10 -2.30 1.53
C ALA A 116 -26.63 -2.77 2.92
N ASP A 117 -27.19 -3.88 3.40
CA ASP A 117 -26.81 -4.47 4.69
C ASP A 117 -25.41 -5.07 4.63
N PHE A 118 -25.05 -5.69 3.49
CA PHE A 118 -23.69 -6.15 3.23
C PHE A 118 -22.71 -4.96 3.20
N MET A 119 -23.04 -3.89 2.47
CA MET A 119 -22.19 -2.69 2.37
C MET A 119 -21.94 -2.04 3.73
N LYS A 120 -22.93 -2.03 4.64
CA LYS A 120 -22.77 -1.56 6.02
C LYS A 120 -21.83 -2.46 6.83
N LEU A 121 -21.96 -3.77 6.66
CA LEU A 121 -21.11 -4.74 7.36
C LEU A 121 -19.65 -4.66 6.88
N ASP A 122 -19.42 -4.54 5.57
CA ASP A 122 -18.08 -4.28 5.00
C ASP A 122 -17.53 -2.93 5.50
N ALA A 123 -18.34 -1.87 5.49
CA ALA A 123 -17.92 -0.56 5.99
C ALA A 123 -17.55 -0.59 7.48
N LEU A 124 -18.28 -1.34 8.32
CA LEU A 124 -17.98 -1.52 9.73
C LEU A 124 -16.66 -2.28 9.92
N GLN A 125 -16.47 -3.39 9.19
CA GLN A 125 -15.22 -4.16 9.21
C GLN A 125 -14.04 -3.29 8.79
N ASP A 126 -14.19 -2.53 7.71
CA ASP A 126 -13.17 -1.61 7.18
C ASP A 126 -12.85 -0.52 8.21
N PHE A 127 -13.87 0.05 8.85
CA PHE A 127 -13.70 1.06 9.89
C PHE A 127 -12.94 0.54 11.10
N ILE A 128 -13.29 -0.65 11.61
CA ILE A 128 -12.61 -1.29 12.75
C ILE A 128 -11.15 -1.58 12.39
N LEU A 129 -10.90 -2.22 11.25
CA LEU A 129 -9.56 -2.63 10.85
C LEU A 129 -8.67 -1.40 10.57
N CYS A 130 -9.19 -0.41 9.84
CA CYS A 130 -8.50 0.84 9.56
C CYS A 130 -8.16 1.58 10.85
N SER A 131 -9.13 1.71 11.78
CA SER A 131 -8.92 2.42 13.04
C SER A 131 -7.93 1.72 13.95
N ALA A 132 -8.05 0.39 14.11
CA ALA A 132 -7.12 -0.39 14.93
C ALA A 132 -5.69 -0.34 14.37
N SER A 133 -5.54 -0.52 13.05
CA SER A 133 -4.24 -0.45 12.36
C SER A 133 -3.63 0.96 12.47
N PHE A 134 -4.46 2.00 12.33
CA PHE A 134 -4.05 3.39 12.47
C PHE A 134 -3.59 3.69 13.88
N SER A 135 -4.39 3.37 14.90
CA SER A 135 -4.06 3.60 16.30
C SER A 135 -2.77 2.90 16.70
N LEU A 136 -2.66 1.60 16.43
CA LEU A 136 -1.47 0.82 16.78
C LEU A 136 -0.21 1.37 16.11
N SER A 137 -0.27 1.58 14.79
CA SER A 137 0.88 2.07 14.04
C SER A 137 1.26 3.49 14.50
N SER A 138 0.28 4.38 14.70
CA SER A 138 0.51 5.74 15.21
C SER A 138 1.20 5.74 16.57
N THR A 139 0.74 4.91 17.51
CA THR A 139 1.39 4.77 18.83
C THR A 139 2.85 4.32 18.70
N LEU A 140 3.15 3.34 17.84
CA LEU A 140 4.51 2.85 17.63
C LEU A 140 5.42 3.93 17.02
N TYR A 141 4.93 4.70 16.04
CA TYR A 141 5.71 5.79 15.44
C TYR A 141 5.89 6.97 16.37
N ILE A 142 4.87 7.37 17.14
CA ILE A 142 5.00 8.43 18.15
C ILE A 142 6.01 8.01 19.21
N ALA A 143 5.93 6.78 19.72
CA ALA A 143 6.90 6.25 20.68
C ALA A 143 8.33 6.28 20.11
N THR A 144 8.48 5.90 18.84
CA THR A 144 9.74 5.98 18.10
C THR A 144 10.27 7.41 18.00
N ILE A 145 9.43 8.36 17.60
CA ILE A 145 9.80 9.78 17.47
C ILE A 145 10.23 10.35 18.83
N VAL A 146 9.43 10.13 19.88
CA VAL A 146 9.71 10.61 21.23
C VAL A 146 11.05 10.06 21.73
N TYR A 147 11.31 8.77 21.50
CA TYR A 147 12.59 8.15 21.84
C TYR A 147 13.76 8.77 21.07
N LEU A 148 13.62 8.99 19.76
CA LEU A 148 14.65 9.61 18.93
C LEU A 148 14.95 11.05 19.39
N VAL A 149 13.91 11.88 19.58
CA VAL A 149 14.06 13.27 20.04
C VAL A 149 14.74 13.33 21.42
N LYS A 150 14.33 12.48 22.35
CA LYS A 150 14.94 12.43 23.69
C LYS A 150 16.42 12.08 23.63
N ASN A 151 16.82 11.14 22.78
CA ASN A 151 18.21 10.72 22.65
C ASN A 151 19.09 11.71 21.88
N VAL A 152 18.55 12.44 20.91
CA VAL A 152 19.27 13.52 20.22
C VAL A 152 19.60 14.65 21.20
N ASN A 153 18.60 15.11 21.98
CA ASN A 153 18.80 16.17 22.97
C ASN A 153 19.82 15.78 24.06
N LEU A 154 19.83 14.50 24.48
CA LEU A 154 20.82 13.98 25.43
C LEU A 154 22.24 13.92 24.85
N SER A 155 22.37 13.68 23.54
CA SER A 155 23.67 13.62 22.86
C SER A 155 24.32 15.00 22.75
N ASP A 156 23.53 16.06 22.50
CA ASP A 156 24.05 17.43 22.42
C ASP A 156 24.45 17.98 23.80
N SER A 157 23.69 17.69 24.87
CA SER A 157 24.08 18.08 26.23
C SER A 157 25.29 17.31 26.77
N GLN A 158 25.49 16.04 26.38
CA GLN A 158 26.66 15.24 26.82
C GLN A 158 27.92 15.47 25.97
N ALA A 159 27.79 15.95 24.73
CA ALA A 159 28.92 16.30 23.89
C ALA A 159 29.73 17.50 24.44
N LEU A 160 29.09 18.40 25.20
CA LEU A 160 29.77 19.55 25.80
C LEU A 160 30.64 19.19 27.03
N THR A 161 30.40 18.04 27.69
CA THR A 161 31.07 17.69 28.97
C THR A 161 32.03 16.51 28.88
N ARG A 162 32.12 15.82 27.73
CA ARG A 162 32.82 14.52 27.61
C ARG A 162 33.80 14.44 26.43
N SER A 163 34.57 15.52 26.23
CA SER A 163 35.71 15.57 25.29
C SER A 163 36.87 14.63 25.67
N VAL A 164 36.86 14.05 26.88
CA VAL A 164 37.95 13.20 27.36
C VAL A 164 37.39 11.84 27.78
N ASN A 165 37.79 10.79 27.06
CA ASN A 165 37.81 9.39 27.51
C ASN A 165 36.56 8.50 27.52
N LEU A 166 35.60 8.61 26.59
CA LEU A 166 34.75 7.42 26.32
C LEU A 166 34.38 7.25 24.86
N LYS A 167 34.91 6.18 24.30
CA LYS A 167 34.50 5.43 23.10
C LYS A 167 33.07 4.87 23.29
N LYS A 168 32.12 5.71 23.71
CA LYS A 168 30.70 5.36 23.85
C LYS A 168 30.06 5.55 22.50
N ARG A 169 29.62 4.43 21.92
CA ARG A 169 28.82 4.32 20.69
C ARG A 169 27.95 5.56 20.50
N ARG A 170 28.32 6.44 19.58
CA ARG A 170 27.35 7.31 18.91
C ARG A 170 26.33 6.36 18.30
N ILE A 171 25.12 6.33 18.85
CA ILE A 171 23.96 5.90 18.07
C ILE A 171 23.77 7.04 17.08
N SER A 172 24.57 7.06 16.01
CA SER A 172 24.28 7.89 14.87
C SER A 172 23.00 7.31 14.29
N VAL A 173 21.86 7.89 14.64
CA VAL A 173 20.59 7.59 13.98
C VAL A 173 20.85 7.82 12.50
N PRO A 174 20.87 6.75 11.67
CA PRO A 174 21.16 6.93 10.25
C PRO A 174 20.07 7.83 9.68
N SER A 175 20.44 8.81 8.86
CA SER A 175 19.49 9.67 8.13
C SER A 175 18.41 8.85 7.40
N THR A 176 18.73 7.62 7.05
CA THR A 176 17.82 6.59 6.51
C THR A 176 16.60 6.33 7.39
N GLU A 177 16.74 6.26 8.73
CA GLU A 177 15.62 5.99 9.64
C GLU A 177 14.62 7.16 9.69
N PHE A 178 15.11 8.40 9.63
CA PHE A 178 14.25 9.59 9.53
C PHE A 178 13.50 9.67 8.19
N ILE A 179 14.14 9.25 7.10
CA ILE A 179 13.52 9.24 5.77
C ILE A 179 12.45 8.14 5.69
N ILE A 180 12.70 6.97 6.29
CA ILE A 180 11.72 5.89 6.38
C ILE A 180 10.54 6.26 7.29
N LEU A 181 10.79 6.99 8.39
CA LEU A 181 9.74 7.54 9.23
C LEU A 181 8.84 8.53 8.46
N LYS A 182 9.42 9.40 7.63
CA LYS A 182 8.65 10.30 6.75
C LYS A 182 7.83 9.53 5.72
N CYS A 183 8.38 8.45 5.15
CA CYS A 183 7.66 7.55 4.25
C CYS A 183 6.45 6.90 4.95
N ALA A 184 6.62 6.49 6.20
CA ALA A 184 5.53 5.97 7.01
C ALA A 184 4.45 7.04 7.27
N LEU A 185 4.84 8.26 7.69
CA LEU A 185 3.95 9.42 7.86
C LEU A 185 3.17 9.77 6.59
N PHE A 186 3.83 9.75 5.43
CA PHE A 186 3.15 9.96 4.16
C PHE A 186 2.13 8.85 3.88
N SER A 187 2.47 7.62 4.25
CA SER A 187 1.54 6.50 4.13
C SER A 187 0.32 6.63 5.06
N PHE A 188 0.47 7.27 6.24
CA PHE A 188 -0.65 7.59 7.14
C PHE A 188 -1.65 8.58 6.57
N LEU A 189 -1.20 9.56 5.78
CA LEU A 189 -2.11 10.51 5.12
C LEU A 189 -3.09 9.80 4.17
N LEU A 190 -2.72 8.63 3.66
CA LEU A 190 -3.56 7.83 2.77
C LEU A 190 -4.69 7.10 3.48
N PHE A 191 -4.61 6.95 4.82
CA PHE A 191 -5.69 6.36 5.61
C PHE A 191 -6.86 7.33 5.79
N VAL A 192 -6.60 8.65 5.78
CA VAL A 192 -7.62 9.68 6.03
C VAL A 192 -8.75 9.64 4.99
N PRO A 193 -8.48 9.60 3.67
CA PRO A 193 -9.54 9.45 2.67
C PRO A 193 -10.36 8.17 2.86
N ASN A 194 -9.73 7.05 3.24
CA ASN A 194 -10.45 5.79 3.48
C ASN A 194 -11.34 5.87 4.73
N ALA A 195 -10.84 6.47 5.82
CA ALA A 195 -11.60 6.65 7.06
C ALA A 195 -12.84 7.54 6.84
N VAL A 196 -12.67 8.66 6.12
CA VAL A 196 -13.77 9.56 5.76
C VAL A 196 -14.79 8.80 4.91
N LYS A 197 -14.34 8.05 3.89
CA LYS A 197 -15.21 7.21 3.05
C LYS A 197 -15.99 6.19 3.88
N THR A 198 -15.34 5.45 4.78
CA THR A 198 -16.02 4.45 5.63
C THR A 198 -17.04 5.08 6.56
N GLY A 199 -16.74 6.26 7.12
CA GLY A 199 -17.70 7.00 7.93
C GLY A 199 -18.93 7.40 7.12
N VAL A 200 -18.73 7.93 5.91
CA VAL A 200 -19.82 8.26 5.00
C VAL A 200 -20.65 7.02 4.64
N LEU A 201 -20.03 5.89 4.28
CA LEU A 201 -20.76 4.66 3.95
C LEU A 201 -21.59 4.11 5.11
N TYR A 202 -21.09 4.25 6.35
CA TYR A 202 -21.79 3.75 7.53
C TYR A 202 -22.99 4.62 7.93
N PHE A 203 -22.86 5.95 7.83
CA PHE A 203 -23.90 6.89 8.26
C PHE A 203 -24.82 7.36 7.13
N ALA A 204 -24.44 7.21 5.86
CA ALA A 204 -25.26 7.65 4.75
C ALA A 204 -26.47 6.74 4.54
N THR A 205 -27.64 7.35 4.49
CA THR A 205 -28.91 6.71 4.13
C THR A 205 -29.33 7.01 2.69
N ALA A 206 -28.78 8.07 2.08
CA ALA A 206 -29.11 8.49 0.73
C ALA A 206 -28.40 7.61 -0.33
N PRO A 207 -29.14 7.06 -1.31
CA PRO A 207 -28.59 6.14 -2.31
C PRO A 207 -27.52 6.78 -3.19
N ASP A 208 -27.63 8.08 -3.50
CA ASP A 208 -26.64 8.79 -4.31
C ASP A 208 -25.29 8.93 -3.60
N VAL A 209 -25.33 9.16 -2.28
CA VAL A 209 -24.13 9.26 -1.44
C VAL A 209 -23.45 7.90 -1.31
N LEU A 210 -24.23 6.82 -1.19
CA LEU A 210 -23.73 5.44 -1.20
C LEU A 210 -23.02 5.09 -2.50
N ASN A 211 -23.58 5.48 -3.66
CA ASN A 211 -22.94 5.25 -4.96
C ASN A 211 -21.64 6.03 -5.09
N LEU A 212 -21.66 7.31 -4.72
CA LEU A 212 -20.48 8.16 -4.77
C LEU A 212 -19.35 7.62 -3.88
N ALA A 213 -19.68 7.20 -2.66
CA ALA A 213 -18.70 6.66 -1.72
C ALA A 213 -18.16 5.29 -2.18
N THR A 214 -18.98 4.48 -2.85
CA THR A 214 -18.56 3.21 -3.46
C THR A 214 -17.67 3.44 -4.67
N ASP A 215 -17.96 4.44 -5.50
CA ASP A 215 -17.10 4.81 -6.63
C ASP A 215 -15.76 5.39 -6.14
N LEU A 216 -15.77 6.14 -5.04
CA LEU A 216 -14.56 6.70 -4.40
C LEU A 216 -13.65 5.60 -3.83
N TRP A 217 -14.20 4.45 -3.45
CA TRP A 217 -13.45 3.35 -2.85
C TRP A 217 -12.36 2.80 -3.78
N TYR A 218 -12.62 2.75 -5.08
CA TYR A 218 -11.62 2.37 -6.07
C TYR A 218 -10.44 3.35 -6.07
N PHE A 219 -10.75 4.64 -6.07
CA PHE A 219 -9.74 5.68 -6.08
C PHE A 219 -8.87 5.67 -4.83
N THR A 220 -9.46 5.48 -3.63
CA THR A 220 -8.68 5.43 -2.40
C THR A 220 -7.75 4.22 -2.35
N THR A 221 -8.22 3.05 -2.79
CA THR A 221 -7.42 1.81 -2.78
C THR A 221 -6.26 1.87 -3.80
N GLU A 222 -6.50 2.42 -4.99
CA GLU A 222 -5.46 2.63 -5.99
C GLU A 222 -4.43 3.67 -5.53
N LEU A 223 -4.91 4.81 -5.01
CA LEU A 223 -4.05 5.86 -4.49
C LEU A 223 -3.14 5.28 -3.41
N MET A 224 -3.68 4.50 -2.47
CA MET A 224 -2.90 3.79 -1.46
C MET A 224 -1.83 2.91 -2.09
N SER A 225 -2.20 2.00 -3.00
CA SER A 225 -1.28 1.03 -3.61
C SER A 225 -0.12 1.71 -4.35
N VAL A 226 -0.42 2.75 -5.12
CA VAL A 226 0.56 3.45 -5.96
C VAL A 226 1.47 4.32 -5.10
N SER A 227 0.89 5.10 -4.20
CA SER A 227 1.65 6.03 -3.38
C SER A 227 2.59 5.34 -2.40
N SER A 228 2.27 4.15 -1.87
CA SER A 228 3.21 3.36 -1.06
C SER A 228 4.48 3.00 -1.83
N CYS A 229 4.34 2.57 -3.09
CA CYS A 229 5.47 2.21 -3.95
C CYS A 229 6.35 3.43 -4.23
N TRP A 230 5.74 4.57 -4.57
CA TRP A 230 6.46 5.83 -4.80
C TRP A 230 7.12 6.35 -3.53
N SER A 231 6.46 6.23 -2.38
CA SER A 231 7.03 6.66 -1.10
C SER A 231 8.28 5.85 -0.74
N LEU A 232 8.26 4.53 -0.96
CA LEU A 232 9.43 3.66 -0.78
C LEU A 232 10.57 3.99 -1.75
N LEU A 233 10.24 4.24 -3.02
CA LEU A 233 11.23 4.62 -4.02
C LEU A 233 11.87 5.98 -3.68
N LEU A 234 11.09 6.98 -3.30
CA LEU A 234 11.62 8.31 -2.96
C LEU A 234 12.44 8.31 -1.66
N SER A 235 12.08 7.45 -0.71
CA SER A 235 12.72 7.37 0.60
C SER A 235 14.02 6.55 0.62
N SER A 236 14.11 5.48 -0.17
CA SER A 236 15.28 4.60 -0.15
C SER A 236 16.28 4.95 -1.25
N HIS A 237 17.44 5.50 -0.87
CA HIS A 237 18.56 5.71 -1.81
C HIS A 237 19.02 4.39 -2.46
N ARG A 238 19.01 3.29 -1.70
CA ARG A 238 19.41 1.98 -2.20
C ARG A 238 18.45 1.46 -3.28
N LEU A 239 17.14 1.55 -3.04
CA LEU A 239 16.15 1.17 -4.04
C LEU A 239 16.26 2.04 -5.30
N ARG A 240 16.50 3.35 -5.15
CA ARG A 240 16.73 4.21 -6.33
C ARG A 240 17.95 3.78 -7.13
N HIS A 241 19.03 3.37 -6.48
CA HIS A 241 20.22 2.90 -7.18
C HIS A 241 20.01 1.53 -7.86
N GLU A 242 19.15 0.67 -7.31
CA GLU A 242 18.79 -0.62 -7.91
C GLU A 242 17.79 -0.45 -9.08
N PHE A 243 16.82 0.46 -8.97
CA PHE A 243 15.81 0.73 -10.02
C PHE A 243 16.25 1.70 -11.11
N PHE A 244 17.15 2.63 -10.78
CA PHE A 244 17.85 3.48 -11.75
C PHE A 244 19.31 3.06 -11.78
N PRO A 245 19.64 1.87 -12.34
CA PRO A 245 21.03 1.58 -12.67
C PRO A 245 21.51 2.72 -13.55
N LYS A 246 22.72 3.24 -13.27
CA LYS A 246 23.35 4.30 -14.06
C LYS A 246 23.12 4.01 -15.54
N ILE A 247 22.21 4.74 -16.16
CA ILE A 247 22.03 4.68 -17.59
C ILE A 247 23.32 5.30 -18.12
N TYR A 248 24.30 4.46 -18.45
CA TYR A 248 25.43 4.84 -19.28
C TYR A 248 24.83 5.10 -20.65
N ILE A 249 24.23 6.27 -20.77
CA ILE A 249 23.83 6.84 -22.04
C ILE A 249 25.15 7.14 -22.75
N SER A 250 25.66 6.17 -23.50
CA SER A 250 26.62 6.42 -24.57
C SER A 250 25.87 7.13 -25.72
N PHE A 251 25.46 8.37 -25.51
CA PHE A 251 25.20 9.29 -26.61
C PHE A 251 26.56 9.80 -27.08
N GLY A 252 27.27 8.97 -27.84
CA GLY A 252 28.63 9.29 -28.29
C GLY A 252 29.26 8.28 -29.25
N GLY A 253 28.60 7.15 -29.55
CA GLY A 253 28.98 6.29 -30.66
C GLY A 253 28.34 6.78 -31.95
N SER A 254 28.98 7.76 -32.61
CA SER A 254 28.73 8.07 -34.01
C SER A 254 28.65 6.78 -34.81
N SER A 255 27.46 6.44 -35.29
CA SER A 255 27.29 5.39 -36.29
C SER A 255 27.87 5.92 -37.61
N SER A 256 29.18 5.79 -37.77
CA SER A 256 29.80 5.88 -39.09
C SER A 256 29.32 4.69 -39.92
N VAL A 257 28.27 4.93 -40.69
CA VAL A 257 27.90 4.13 -41.86
C VAL A 257 29.14 4.08 -42.75
N GLY A 258 29.79 2.91 -42.79
CA GLY A 258 31.04 2.72 -43.50
C GLY A 258 31.12 1.31 -44.07
N GLY A 259 30.99 1.23 -45.40
CA GLY A 259 31.73 0.29 -46.23
C GLY A 259 31.11 -1.10 -46.43
N THR A 260 30.27 -1.21 -47.47
CA THR A 260 30.08 -2.48 -48.19
C THR A 260 31.43 -3.00 -48.70
N THR A 261 31.89 -4.12 -48.16
CA THR A 261 32.91 -4.97 -48.80
C THR A 261 32.22 -6.25 -49.25
N SER A 262 31.96 -6.36 -50.56
CA SER A 262 31.47 -7.59 -51.17
C SER A 262 32.60 -8.61 -51.21
N GLY A 263 32.38 -9.75 -50.57
CA GLY A 263 33.29 -10.90 -50.64
C GLY A 263 33.30 -11.54 -52.03
N ASN A 264 34.49 -11.87 -52.49
CA ASN A 264 34.78 -12.70 -53.64
C ASN A 264 34.03 -14.04 -53.59
N GLY A 265 33.14 -14.29 -54.55
CA GLY A 265 32.70 -15.63 -54.91
C GLY A 265 33.70 -16.28 -55.86
N ARG A 266 34.42 -17.29 -55.37
CA ARG A 266 35.07 -18.32 -56.19
C ARG A 266 34.22 -19.59 -56.08
N THR A 267 33.57 -19.96 -57.18
CA THR A 267 33.57 -21.27 -57.87
C THR A 267 32.62 -21.16 -59.04
#